data_AF-A0A3Q8DJE8-F1
#
_entry.id   AF-A0A3Q8DJE8-F1
#
_cell.length_a   1.000
_cell.length_b   1.000
_cell.length_c   1.000
_cell.angle_alpha   90.00
_cell.angle_beta   90.00
_cell.angle_gamma   90.00
#
_symmetry.space_group_name_H-M   'P 1'
#
loop_
_entity.id
_entity.type
_entity.pdbx_description
1 polymer ?
#
loop_
_entity_poly.entity_id
_entity_poly.type
_entity_poly.pdbx_seq_one_letter_code
_entity_poly.pdbx_strand_id
1 'polypeptide(L)'
;MKIYYYSPSENGFMPGNEKGKYVNAGTWPGDAVEVDEATFATFTQTPPEGKMLGAIDGLPAWVDLPLPTREEAIATAEQKKSELLIAAQATIINWQSKLLLGVISDDEKTSLIAWLAYIDALNSVDTANPNWPDPPEA
;
A
#
# COMPACT_ATOMS: atom_id res chain seq x y z
N MET A 1 17.68 27.68 -21.53
CA MET A 1 16.87 27.74 -20.30
C MET A 1 15.80 26.66 -20.42
N LYS A 2 15.63 25.80 -19.41
CA LYS A 2 14.51 24.85 -19.40
C LYS A 2 13.28 25.59 -18.89
N ILE A 3 12.14 25.34 -19.51
CA ILE A 3 10.86 25.93 -19.13
C ILE A 3 9.97 24.78 -18.70
N TYR A 4 9.33 24.89 -17.54
CA TYR A 4 8.47 23.86 -16.97
C TYR A 4 7.07 24.43 -16.77
N TYR A 5 6.08 23.59 -17.01
CA TYR A 5 4.69 23.90 -16.68
C TYR A 5 4.15 22.82 -15.75
N TYR A 6 3.30 23.19 -14.80
CA TYR A 6 2.55 22.27 -13.96
C TYR A 6 1.07 22.34 -14.35
N SER A 7 0.40 21.20 -14.49
CA SER A 7 -1.05 21.13 -14.70
C SER A 7 -1.70 20.52 -13.46
N PRO A 8 -2.57 21.26 -12.75
CA PRO A 8 -3.36 20.74 -11.64
C PRO A 8 -4.26 19.55 -12.00
N SER A 9 -4.91 19.58 -13.16
CA SER A 9 -5.82 18.51 -13.61
C SER A 9 -5.09 17.21 -13.95
N GLU A 10 -3.91 17.29 -14.54
CA GLU A 10 -3.04 16.13 -14.80
C GLU A 10 -2.16 15.77 -13.59
N ASN A 11 -2.18 16.62 -12.55
CA ASN A 11 -1.30 16.57 -11.38
C ASN A 11 0.17 16.27 -11.74
N GLY A 12 0.69 16.97 -12.76
CA GLY A 12 1.96 16.61 -13.39
C GLY A 12 2.68 17.78 -14.05
N PHE A 13 3.97 17.58 -14.29
CA PHE A 13 4.85 18.56 -14.94
C PHE A 13 5.05 18.27 -16.43
N MET A 14 5.10 19.31 -17.24
CA MET A 14 5.28 19.26 -18.69
C MET A 14 6.50 20.06 -19.17
N PRO A 15 7.24 19.55 -20.16
CA PRO A 15 8.38 20.26 -20.75
C PRO A 15 7.91 21.39 -21.67
N GLY A 16 8.12 22.65 -21.24
CA GLY A 16 7.73 23.84 -21.98
C GLY A 16 8.45 24.00 -23.33
N ASN A 17 9.66 23.46 -23.47
CA ASN A 17 10.40 23.40 -24.74
C ASN A 17 9.71 22.54 -25.80
N GLU A 18 8.76 21.69 -25.42
CA GLU A 18 7.97 20.85 -26.33
C GLU A 18 6.52 21.31 -26.46
N LYS A 19 6.13 22.42 -25.85
CA LYS A 19 4.75 22.95 -25.82
C LYS A 19 4.09 22.95 -27.21
N GLY A 20 4.80 23.39 -28.24
CA GLY A 20 4.27 23.40 -29.62
C GLY A 20 3.83 22.02 -30.13
N LYS A 21 4.52 20.94 -29.75
CA LYS A 21 4.14 19.56 -30.13
C LYS A 21 2.82 19.16 -29.48
N TYR A 22 2.68 19.40 -28.17
CA TYR A 22 1.45 19.10 -27.41
C TYR A 22 0.26 19.94 -27.87
N VAL A 23 0.48 21.24 -28.16
CA VAL A 23 -0.57 22.11 -28.71
C VAL A 23 -1.03 21.61 -30.08
N ASN A 24 -0.10 21.26 -30.97
CA ASN A 24 -0.44 20.71 -32.29
C ASN A 24 -1.18 19.36 -32.20
N ALA A 25 -0.89 18.57 -31.17
CA ALA A 25 -1.57 17.31 -30.90
C ALA A 25 -2.90 17.49 -30.13
N GLY A 26 -3.24 18.70 -29.67
CA GLY A 26 -4.42 18.97 -28.86
C GLY A 26 -4.36 18.40 -27.44
N THR A 27 -3.17 18.08 -26.93
CA THR A 27 -2.94 17.44 -25.61
C THR A 27 -2.32 18.38 -24.58
N TRP A 28 -2.14 19.67 -24.91
CA TRP A 28 -1.67 20.65 -23.94
C TRP A 28 -2.80 21.03 -22.96
N PRO A 29 -2.62 20.85 -21.63
CA PRO A 29 -3.63 21.20 -20.64
C PRO A 29 -3.92 22.70 -20.61
N GLY A 30 -5.19 23.06 -20.54
CA GLY A 30 -5.63 24.46 -20.50
C GLY A 30 -5.31 25.16 -19.17
N ASP A 31 -5.06 24.39 -18.11
CA ASP A 31 -4.73 24.85 -16.77
C ASP A 31 -3.22 24.81 -16.47
N ALA A 32 -2.38 24.53 -17.47
CA ALA A 32 -0.94 24.45 -17.30
C ALA A 32 -0.35 25.83 -16.98
N VAL A 33 0.24 25.96 -15.79
CA VAL A 33 0.90 27.18 -15.29
C VAL A 33 2.41 27.05 -15.37
N GLU A 34 3.10 28.11 -15.76
CA GLU A 34 4.57 28.12 -15.79
C GLU A 34 5.13 28.11 -14.37
N VAL A 35 6.16 27.30 -14.13
CA VAL A 35 6.86 27.21 -12.84
C VAL A 35 8.37 27.31 -13.06
N ASP A 36 9.09 27.76 -12.03
CA ASP A 36 10.54 27.82 -12.09
C ASP A 36 11.20 26.44 -11.90
N GLU A 37 12.50 26.37 -12.19
CA GLU A 37 13.29 25.14 -12.07
C GLU A 37 13.39 24.65 -10.62
N ALA A 38 13.35 25.55 -9.63
CA ALA A 38 13.40 25.19 -8.21
C ALA A 38 12.12 24.49 -7.76
N THR A 39 10.96 24.98 -8.20
CA THR A 39 9.64 24.40 -7.97
C THR A 39 9.56 23.02 -8.62
N PHE A 40 9.94 22.91 -9.90
CA PHE A 40 10.04 21.63 -10.58
C PHE A 40 10.94 20.66 -9.80
N ALA A 41 12.18 21.06 -9.49
CA ALA A 41 13.15 20.21 -8.81
C ALA A 41 12.67 19.77 -7.41
N THR A 42 11.91 20.60 -6.70
CA THR A 42 11.35 20.27 -5.38
C THR A 42 10.25 19.22 -5.50
N PHE A 43 9.30 19.42 -6.40
CA PHE A 43 8.07 18.62 -6.48
C PHE A 43 8.15 17.40 -7.40
N THR A 44 9.29 17.19 -8.07
CA THR A 44 9.62 15.93 -8.75
C THR A 44 10.49 14.99 -7.90
N GLN A 45 10.82 15.36 -6.66
CA GLN A 45 11.51 14.47 -5.72
C GLN A 45 10.56 13.44 -5.12
N THR A 46 11.12 12.47 -4.39
CA THR A 46 10.33 11.57 -3.55
C THR A 46 9.49 12.40 -2.57
N PRO A 47 8.16 12.21 -2.53
CA PRO A 47 7.32 12.92 -1.58
C PRO A 47 7.75 12.65 -0.13
N PRO A 48 7.62 13.63 0.77
CA PRO A 48 7.75 13.39 2.20
C PRO A 48 6.79 12.29 2.70
N GLU A 49 7.09 11.67 3.83
CA GLU A 49 6.24 10.64 4.42
C GLU A 49 4.80 11.15 4.63
N GLY A 50 3.82 10.35 4.19
CA GLY A 50 2.40 10.70 4.28
C GLY A 50 1.95 11.81 3.32
N LYS A 51 2.79 12.24 2.38
CA LYS A 51 2.46 13.26 1.38
C LYS A 51 2.43 12.68 -0.04
N MET A 52 1.73 13.37 -0.92
CA MET A 52 1.78 13.16 -2.37
C MET A 52 1.83 14.49 -3.11
N LEU A 53 2.22 14.47 -4.38
CA LEU A 53 2.10 15.64 -5.24
C LEU A 53 0.61 15.96 -5.39
N GLY A 54 0.25 17.23 -5.22
CA GLY A 54 -1.07 17.76 -5.49
C GLY A 54 -0.97 19.23 -5.88
N ALA A 55 -2.12 19.91 -5.95
CA ALA A 55 -2.19 21.32 -6.28
C ALA A 55 -2.83 22.12 -5.14
N ILE A 56 -2.22 23.26 -4.79
CA ILE A 56 -2.84 24.29 -3.94
C ILE A 56 -2.81 25.59 -4.75
N ASP A 57 -3.96 26.23 -4.91
CA ASP A 57 -4.12 27.46 -5.71
C ASP A 57 -3.54 27.36 -7.14
N GLY A 58 -3.61 26.18 -7.74
CA GLY A 58 -3.12 25.93 -9.10
C GLY A 58 -1.62 25.69 -9.23
N LEU A 59 -0.87 25.69 -8.12
CA LEU A 59 0.56 25.42 -8.07
C LEU A 59 0.85 24.07 -7.42
N PRO A 60 1.97 23.41 -7.77
CA PRO A 60 2.33 22.13 -7.18
C PRO A 60 2.62 22.30 -5.68
N ALA A 61 2.15 21.34 -4.89
CA ALA A 61 2.32 21.30 -3.46
C ALA A 61 2.37 19.86 -2.96
N TRP A 62 2.99 19.66 -1.79
CA TRP A 62 2.90 18.40 -1.06
C TRP A 62 1.62 18.40 -0.24
N VAL A 63 0.62 17.67 -0.72
CA VAL A 63 -0.67 17.49 -0.04
C VAL A 63 -0.66 16.21 0.77
N ASP A 64 -1.54 16.10 1.77
CA ASP A 64 -1.68 14.87 2.54
C ASP A 64 -2.13 13.73 1.63
N LEU A 65 -1.51 12.55 1.80
CA LEU A 65 -1.98 11.33 1.18
C LEU A 65 -3.43 11.10 1.65
N PRO A 66 -4.39 10.90 0.74
CA PRO A 66 -5.76 10.62 1.13
C PRO A 66 -5.76 9.38 2.03
N LEU A 67 -6.55 9.45 3.10
CA LEU A 67 -6.82 8.26 3.90
C LEU A 67 -7.43 7.20 2.97
N PRO A 68 -7.02 5.92 3.09
CA PRO A 68 -7.62 4.87 2.32
C PRO A 68 -9.14 4.86 2.53
N THR A 69 -9.86 4.56 1.47
CA THR A 69 -11.30 4.33 1.55
C THR A 69 -11.58 3.14 2.47
N ARG A 70 -12.81 3.04 2.97
CA ARG A 70 -13.22 1.91 3.80
C ARG A 70 -13.00 0.58 3.08
N GLU A 71 -13.32 0.55 1.79
CA GLU A 71 -13.16 -0.61 0.92
C GLU A 71 -11.69 -1.00 0.75
N GLU A 72 -10.78 -0.04 0.53
CA GLU A 72 -9.33 -0.29 0.44
C GLU A 72 -8.75 -0.78 1.77
N ALA A 73 -9.22 -0.23 2.90
CA ALA A 73 -8.83 -0.68 4.23
C ALA A 73 -9.26 -2.14 4.48
N ILE A 74 -10.49 -2.50 4.10
CA ILE A 74 -11.00 -3.89 4.18
C ILE A 74 -10.18 -4.82 3.29
N ALA A 75 -9.91 -4.43 2.04
CA ALA A 75 -9.10 -5.24 1.13
C ALA A 75 -7.70 -5.50 1.69
N THR A 76 -7.08 -4.48 2.30
CA THR A 76 -5.79 -4.62 2.98
C THR A 76 -5.87 -5.56 4.18
N ALA A 77 -6.94 -5.49 4.97
CA ALA A 77 -7.16 -6.38 6.10
C ALA A 77 -7.38 -7.85 5.66
N GLU A 78 -8.14 -8.10 4.58
CA GLU A 78 -8.29 -9.43 3.99
C GLU A 78 -6.97 -10.02 3.50
N GLN A 79 -6.14 -9.19 2.84
CA GLN A 79 -4.80 -9.61 2.41
C GLN A 79 -3.93 -10.02 3.62
N LYS A 80 -3.92 -9.20 4.68
CA LYS A 80 -3.21 -9.53 5.93
C LYS A 80 -3.72 -10.83 6.57
N LYS A 81 -5.05 -11.04 6.60
CA LYS A 81 -5.64 -12.29 7.12
C LYS A 81 -5.14 -13.50 6.34
N SER A 82 -5.11 -13.41 5.01
CA SER A 82 -4.56 -14.45 4.13
C SER A 82 -3.08 -14.74 4.43
N GLU A 83 -2.25 -13.71 4.56
CA GLU A 83 -0.83 -13.86 4.89
C GLU A 83 -0.58 -14.54 6.24
N LEU A 84 -1.33 -14.13 7.28
CA LEU A 84 -1.24 -14.74 8.60
C LEU A 84 -1.68 -16.21 8.58
N LEU A 85 -2.73 -16.54 7.83
CA LEU A 85 -3.18 -17.92 7.66
C LEU A 85 -2.15 -18.78 6.93
N ILE A 86 -1.52 -18.26 5.88
CA ILE A 86 -0.45 -18.95 5.15
C ILE A 86 0.74 -19.21 6.09
N ALA A 87 1.17 -18.20 6.83
CA ALA A 87 2.26 -18.33 7.79
C ALA A 87 1.95 -19.39 8.87
N ALA A 88 0.76 -19.34 9.46
CA ALA A 88 0.35 -20.31 10.48
C ALA A 88 0.26 -21.75 9.93
N GLN A 89 -0.26 -21.93 8.72
CA GLN A 89 -0.29 -23.25 8.06
C GLN A 89 1.12 -23.78 7.79
N ALA A 90 2.04 -22.92 7.37
CA ALA A 90 3.43 -23.29 7.15
C ALA A 90 4.13 -23.70 8.46
N THR A 91 3.81 -23.05 9.59
CA THR A 91 4.34 -23.42 10.91
C THR A 91 3.94 -24.84 11.31
N ILE A 92 2.67 -25.22 11.12
CA ILE A 92 2.14 -26.48 11.67
C ILE A 92 2.34 -27.71 10.76
N ILE A 93 2.75 -27.54 9.50
CA ILE A 93 2.75 -28.63 8.50
C ILE A 93 3.62 -29.83 8.92
N ASN A 94 4.75 -29.57 9.59
CA ASN A 94 5.64 -30.62 10.08
C ASN A 94 4.96 -31.40 11.23
N TRP A 95 4.40 -30.70 12.21
CA TRP A 95 3.68 -31.33 13.32
C TRP A 95 2.48 -32.14 12.85
N GLN A 96 1.72 -31.65 11.86
CA GLN A 96 0.63 -32.42 11.24
C GLN A 96 1.14 -33.73 10.60
N SER A 97 2.30 -33.68 9.94
CA SER A 97 2.93 -34.87 9.35
C SER A 97 3.41 -35.86 10.42
N LYS A 98 4.04 -35.37 11.50
CA LYS A 98 4.43 -36.17 12.66
C LYS A 98 3.23 -36.80 13.36
N LEU A 99 2.13 -36.07 13.51
CA LEU A 99 0.88 -36.56 14.09
C LEU A 99 0.32 -37.71 13.26
N LEU A 100 0.28 -37.57 11.93
CA LEU A 100 -0.20 -38.63 11.02
C LEU A 100 0.65 -39.90 11.10
N LEU A 101 1.97 -39.74 11.25
CA LEU A 101 2.90 -40.86 11.39
C LEU A 101 2.93 -41.44 12.82
N GLY A 102 2.26 -40.81 13.78
CA GLY A 102 2.26 -41.23 15.19
C GLY A 102 3.59 -40.99 15.92
N VAL A 103 4.41 -40.05 15.44
CA VAL A 103 5.76 -39.75 15.98
C VAL A 103 5.89 -38.35 16.59
N ILE A 104 4.78 -37.63 16.72
CA ILE A 104 4.74 -36.30 17.35
C ILE A 104 5.01 -36.40 18.85
N SER A 105 5.80 -35.47 19.40
CA SER A 105 5.99 -35.33 20.85
C SER A 105 4.82 -34.60 21.54
N ASP A 106 4.72 -34.71 22.88
CA ASP A 106 3.67 -34.03 23.65
C ASP A 106 3.79 -32.49 23.59
N ASP A 107 5.02 -31.97 23.55
CA ASP A 107 5.28 -30.54 23.41
C ASP A 107 4.82 -30.03 22.03
N GLU A 108 5.22 -30.73 20.96
CA GLU A 108 4.80 -30.39 19.59
C GLU A 108 3.29 -30.50 19.40
N LYS A 109 2.66 -31.48 20.07
CA LYS A 109 1.19 -31.62 20.06
C LYS A 109 0.52 -30.44 20.76
N THR A 110 1.12 -29.94 21.85
CA THR A 110 0.63 -28.75 22.56
C THR A 110 0.75 -27.51 21.68
N SER A 111 1.90 -27.30 21.02
CA SER A 111 2.08 -26.21 20.05
C SER A 111 1.09 -26.33 18.88
N LEU A 112 0.90 -27.54 18.32
CA LEU A 112 -0.06 -27.77 17.24
C LEU A 112 -1.50 -27.36 17.63
N ILE A 113 -1.94 -27.69 18.84
CA ILE A 113 -3.27 -27.29 19.33
C ILE A 113 -3.38 -25.77 19.46
N ALA A 114 -2.37 -25.10 20.01
CA ALA A 114 -2.37 -23.65 20.15
C ALA A 114 -2.41 -22.94 18.79
N TRP A 115 -1.62 -23.40 17.82
CA TRP A 115 -1.59 -22.84 16.47
C TRP A 115 -2.87 -23.10 15.68
N LEU A 116 -3.54 -24.25 15.88
CA LEU A 116 -4.87 -24.50 15.30
C LEU A 116 -5.92 -23.54 15.86
N ALA A 117 -5.91 -23.29 17.18
CA ALA A 117 -6.80 -22.31 17.80
C ALA A 117 -6.54 -20.88 17.27
N TYR A 118 -5.28 -20.53 17.02
CA TYR A 118 -4.90 -19.27 16.39
C TYR A 118 -5.43 -19.15 14.95
N ILE A 119 -5.34 -20.22 14.14
CA ILE A 119 -5.92 -20.27 12.79
C ILE A 119 -7.44 -20.07 12.83
N ASP A 120 -8.14 -20.71 13.76
CA ASP A 120 -9.60 -20.55 13.92
C ASP A 120 -9.96 -19.11 14.34
N ALA A 121 -9.17 -18.51 15.24
CA ALA A 121 -9.33 -17.12 15.63
C ALA A 121 -9.11 -16.17 14.44
N LEU A 122 -8.07 -16.39 13.63
CA LEU A 122 -7.82 -15.63 12.40
C LEU A 122 -8.99 -15.73 11.41
N ASN A 123 -9.50 -16.94 11.17
CA ASN A 123 -10.65 -17.17 10.30
C ASN A 123 -11.91 -16.40 10.76
N SER A 124 -12.03 -16.17 12.07
CA SER A 124 -13.15 -15.45 12.68
C SER A 124 -12.99 -13.93 12.71
N VAL A 125 -11.83 -13.38 12.32
CA VAL A 125 -11.61 -11.92 12.30
C VAL A 125 -12.53 -11.23 11.28
N ASP A 126 -13.25 -10.21 11.74
CA ASP A 126 -13.98 -9.24 10.92
C ASP A 126 -13.01 -8.20 10.34
N THR A 127 -12.80 -8.23 9.03
CA THR A 127 -11.86 -7.35 8.33
C THR A 127 -12.35 -5.92 8.17
N ALA A 128 -13.63 -5.64 8.44
CA ALA A 128 -14.14 -4.28 8.52
C ALA A 128 -13.79 -3.59 9.84
N ASN A 129 -13.46 -4.35 10.88
CA ASN A 129 -13.01 -3.84 12.17
C ASN A 129 -12.09 -4.89 12.86
N PRO A 130 -10.88 -5.09 12.33
CA PRO A 130 -10.08 -6.24 12.69
C PRO A 130 -9.49 -6.13 14.10
N ASN A 131 -9.65 -7.20 14.86
CA ASN A 131 -8.90 -7.46 16.09
C ASN A 131 -8.04 -8.70 15.87
N TRP A 132 -6.73 -8.48 15.63
CA TRP A 132 -5.82 -9.57 15.28
C TRP A 132 -5.42 -10.36 16.53
N PRO A 133 -5.58 -11.69 16.55
CA PRO A 133 -5.02 -12.51 17.61
C PRO A 133 -3.49 -12.47 17.57
N ASP A 134 -2.85 -12.67 18.71
CA ASP A 134 -1.39 -12.84 18.79
C ASP A 134 -1.00 -14.28 18.42
N PRO A 135 0.10 -14.47 17.67
CA PRO A 135 0.60 -15.81 17.37
C PRO A 135 1.11 -16.47 18.66
N PRO A 136 0.84 -17.78 18.86
CA PRO A 136 1.38 -18.51 19.99
C PRO A 136 2.91 -18.73 19.85
N GLU A 137 3.58 -19.01 20.96
CA GLU A 137 4.97 -19.44 20.94
C GLU A 137 5.10 -20.78 20.18
N ALA A 138 6.16 -20.91 19.38
CA ALA A 138 6.42 -22.08 18.56
C ALA A 138 7.16 -23.17 19.35
#